data_AF-A0A7C1GLD5-F1
#
_entry.id   AF-A0A7C1GLD5-F1
#
_cell.length_a   1.000
_cell.length_b   1.000
_cell.length_c   1.000
_cell.angle_alpha   90.00
_cell.angle_beta   90.00
_cell.angle_gamma   90.00
#
_symmetry.space_group_name_H-M   'P 1'
#
loop_
_entity.id
_entity.type
_entity.pdbx_description
1 polymer ?
#
loop_
_entity_poly.entity_id
_entity_poly.type
_entity_poly.pdbx_seq_one_letter_code
_entity_poly.pdbx_strand_id
1 'polypeptide(L)' 'MGQLAFGPIPSRRLGRSLGINNIPPKTCTYSCVYCQLGKTSNMLIKRKSFYKPEDILREVE' A
#
# COMPACT_ATOMS: atom_id res chain seq x y z
N MET A 1 12.10 3.46 4.49
CA MET A 1 10.72 3.86 4.13
C MET A 1 10.55 3.50 2.66
N GLY A 2 9.58 2.64 2.34
CA GLY A 2 9.30 2.27 0.94
C GLY A 2 8.54 3.38 0.24
N GLN A 3 8.59 3.39 -1.10
CA GLN A 3 7.80 4.28 -1.96
C GLN A 3 6.29 4.06 -1.72
N LEU A 4 5.52 5.14 -1.51
CA LEU A 4 4.06 5.17 -1.49
C LEU A 4 3.45 5.07 -2.89
N ALA A 5 4.20 5.39 -3.95
CA ALA A 5 3.76 5.26 -5.34
C ALA A 5 4.74 4.42 -6.15
N PHE A 6 4.24 3.59 -7.06
CA PHE A 6 5.08 2.73 -7.90
C PHE A 6 4.49 2.54 -9.29
N GLY A 7 5.36 2.42 -10.28
CA GLY A 7 5.00 2.39 -11.69
C GLY A 7 5.65 3.54 -12.46
N PRO A 8 5.20 3.83 -13.69
CA PRO A 8 4.04 3.27 -14.39
C PRO A 8 4.24 1.79 -14.80
N ILE A 9 3.24 0.95 -14.51
CA ILE A 9 3.23 -0.47 -14.89
C ILE A 9 2.42 -0.64 -16.18
N PRO A 10 2.94 -1.37 -17.19
CA PRO A 10 2.16 -1.73 -18.37
C PRO A 10 0.88 -2.46 -17.97
N SER A 11 -0.27 -1.90 -18.35
CA SER A 11 -1.57 -2.46 -18.04
C SER A 11 -2.24 -2.94 -19.30
N ARG A 12 -2.57 -4.23 -19.36
CA ARG A 12 -3.29 -4.80 -20.51
C ARG A 12 -4.69 -4.19 -20.68
N ARG A 13 -5.32 -3.72 -19.60
CA ARG A 13 -6.69 -3.15 -19.63
C ARG A 13 -6.71 -1.64 -19.87
N LEU A 14 -5.74 -0.90 -19.33
CA LEU A 14 -5.74 0.57 -19.29
C LEU A 14 -4.54 1.20 -20.02
N GLY A 15 -3.69 0.39 -20.65
CA GLY A 15 -2.40 0.80 -21.22
C GLY A 15 -1.33 1.00 -20.15
N ARG A 16 -1.61 1.83 -19.14
CA ARG A 16 -0.70 2.12 -18.03
C ARG A 16 -1.46 2.13 -16.71
N SER A 17 -0.80 1.73 -15.63
CA SER A 17 -1.34 1.81 -14.28
C SER A 17 -0.29 2.34 -13.31
N LEU A 18 -0.74 3.07 -12.30
CA LEU A 18 0.07 3.54 -11.20
C LEU A 18 -0.43 2.86 -9.93
N GLY A 19 0.48 2.28 -9.16
CA GLY A 19 0.17 1.65 -7.88
C GLY A 19 0.42 2.61 -6.73
N ILE A 20 -0.44 2.56 -5.71
CA ILE A 20 -0.33 3.38 -4.49
C ILE A 20 -0.36 2.44 -3.27
N ASN A 21 0.68 2.50 -2.44
CA ASN A 21 0.82 1.76 -1.19
C ASN A 21 0.59 2.70 0.00
N ASN A 22 -0.68 3.02 0.29
CA ASN A 22 -1.06 3.91 1.39
C ASN A 22 -1.23 3.20 2.75
N ILE A 23 -0.76 1.96 2.88
CA ILE A 23 -0.78 1.19 4.12
C ILE A 23 0.66 0.71 4.41
N PRO A 24 1.20 0.95 5.61
CA PRO A 24 2.52 0.46 5.98
C PRO A 24 2.57 -1.07 5.87
N PRO A 25 3.68 -1.65 5.37
CA PRO A 25 3.82 -3.09 5.24
C PRO A 25 3.47 -3.81 6.54
N LYS A 26 2.84 -4.99 6.41
CA LYS A 26 2.48 -5.87 7.53
C LYS A 26 1.56 -5.25 8.57
N THR A 27 0.78 -4.23 8.18
CA THR A 27 -0.31 -3.70 8.98
C THR A 27 -1.63 -4.27 8.50
N CYS A 28 -2.27 -5.12 9.31
CA CYS A 28 -3.53 -5.78 8.95
C CYS A 28 -4.31 -6.17 10.21
N THR A 29 -5.62 -6.35 10.10
CA THR A 29 -6.48 -6.89 11.17
C THR A 29 -6.25 -8.39 11.41
N TYR A 30 -5.57 -9.08 10.49
CA TYR A 30 -5.35 -10.53 10.51
C TYR A 30 -3.88 -10.89 10.29
N SER A 31 -3.52 -12.13 10.58
CA SER A 31 -2.20 -12.73 10.28
C SER A 31 -2.38 -14.08 9.58
N CYS A 32 -3.01 -14.06 8.41
CA CYS A 32 -3.34 -15.28 7.66
C CYS A 32 -2.09 -16.09 7.28
N VAL A 33 -2.17 -17.42 7.42
CA VAL A 33 -1.06 -18.35 7.09
C VAL A 33 -0.67 -18.32 5.61
N TYR A 34 -1.59 -17.91 4.73
CA TYR A 34 -1.41 -17.81 3.28
C TYR A 34 -1.09 -16.39 2.80
N CYS A 35 -0.83 -15.44 3.70
CA CYS A 35 -0.57 -14.06 3.28
C CYS A 35 0.73 -13.99 2.47
N GLN A 36 0.66 -13.54 1.21
CA GLN A 36 1.82 -13.39 0.32
C GLN A 36 2.84 -12.39 0.84
N LEU A 37 2.38 -11.38 1.59
CA LEU A 37 3.28 -10.44 2.26
C LEU A 37 4.03 -11.15 3.40
N GLY A 38 3.46 -12.22 3.98
CA GLY A 38 3.95 -12.99 5.13
C GLY A 38 3.31 -12.57 6.46
N LYS A 39 3.80 -13.08 7.60
CA LYS A 39 3.26 -12.79 8.95
C LYS A 39 3.10 -11.29 9.23
N THR A 40 1.98 -10.92 9.86
CA THR A 40 1.66 -9.56 10.28
C THR A 40 2.50 -9.16 11.50
N SER A 41 3.14 -7.99 11.45
CA SER A 41 3.92 -7.45 12.57
C SER A 41 3.16 -6.35 13.32
N ASN A 42 2.17 -5.73 12.70
CA ASN A 42 1.38 -4.65 13.27
C ASN A 42 -0.12 -4.96 13.14
N MET A 43 -0.69 -5.62 14.14
CA MET A 43 -2.11 -5.98 14.14
C MET A 43 -2.95 -4.85 14.73
N LEU A 44 -3.86 -4.29 13.94
CA LEU A 44 -4.69 -3.15 14.32
C LEU A 44 -6.12 -3.33 13.82
N ILE A 45 -7.10 -3.07 14.68
CA ILE A 45 -8.54 -3.09 14.34
C ILE A 45 -9.20 -1.71 14.32
N LYS A 46 -8.54 -0.70 14.90
CA LYS A 46 -9.03 0.67 14.91
C LYS A 46 -8.68 1.35 13.59
N ARG A 47 -9.69 1.91 12.92
CA ARG A 47 -9.50 2.72 11.71
C ARG A 47 -8.67 3.96 12.05
N LYS A 48 -7.65 4.23 11.24
CA LYS A 48 -6.84 5.45 11.28
C LYS A 48 -6.29 5.79 9.90
N SER A 49 -5.88 7.04 9.71
CA SER A 49 -5.07 7.43 8.55
C SER A 49 -3.60 7.05 8.79
N PHE A 50 -2.94 6.50 7.78
CA PHE A 50 -1.52 6.15 7.84
C PHE A 50 -0.61 7.22 7.26
N TYR A 51 -1.08 7.90 6.22
CA TYR A 51 -0.40 8.98 5.52
C TYR A 51 -1.41 10.10 5.26
N LYS A 52 -0.94 11.34 5.12
CA LYS A 52 -1.82 12.41 4.67
C LYS A 52 -1.99 12.34 3.15
N PRO A 53 -3.14 12.71 2.58
CA PRO A 53 -3.34 12.71 1.14
C PRO A 53 -2.28 13.53 0.38
N GLU A 54 -1.80 14.62 0.97
CA GLU A 54 -0.79 15.50 0.37
C GLU A 54 0.59 14.83 0.32
N ASP A 55 0.87 13.86 1.20
CA ASP A 55 2.09 13.07 1.13
C ASP A 55 2.05 12.09 -0.05
N ILE A 56 0.87 11.52 -0.32
CA ILE A 56 0.66 10.59 -1.44
C ILE A 56 0.70 11.33 -2.77
N LEU A 57 0.04 12.50 -2.86
CA LEU A 57 0.01 13.30 -4.09
C LEU A 57 1.43 13.69 -4.54
N ARG A 58 2.26 14.16 -3.60
CA ARG A 58 3.65 14.54 -3.86
C ARG A 58 4.53 13.42 -4.40
N GLU A 59 4.13 12.15 -4.24
CA GLU A 59 4.88 11.02 -4.79
C GLU A 59 4.42 10.60 -6.19
N VAL A 60 3.32 11.17 -6.67
CA VAL A 60 2.70 10.86 -7.97
C VAL A 60 2.90 11.97 -9.00
N GLU A 61 3.12 13.20 -8.53
CA GLU A 61 3.50 14.38 -9.34
C GLU A 61 4.92 14.27 -9.90
#